data_AF-A0AA42ZHP5-F1
#
_entry.id   AF-A0AA42ZHP5-F1
#
_cell.length_a   1.000
_cell.length_b   1.000
_cell.length_c   1.000
_cell.angle_alpha   90.00
_cell.angle_beta   90.00
_cell.angle_gamma   90.00
#
_symmetry.space_group_name_H-M   'P 1'
#
loop_
_entity.id
_entity.type
_entity.pdbx_description
1 polymer ?
#
loop_
_entity_poly.entity_id
_entity_poly.type
_entity_poly.pdbx_seq_one_letter_code
_entity_poly.pdbx_strand_id
1 'polypeptide(L)'
;MDQQLASIFVNASSLLLIGGMTAALLFLGIGLREIRSGLLEGLLYLGVAAFFAASHFYYLWNIPEGSRFAATVAHLDLWDWVTIMFVPALITMFLARSLVDLVKLQRRPALTRMFFGLTLLCFVYMVGATWPTDAKAIVAVFYGFTWLDLEKSDH
;
A
#
# COMPACT_ATOMS: atom_id res chain seq x y z
N MET A 1 24.83 2.81 -19.99
CA MET A 1 24.18 3.22 -18.72
C MET A 1 22.68 2.98 -18.78
N ASP A 2 22.04 3.24 -19.92
CA ASP A 2 20.59 3.03 -20.13
C ASP A 2 20.14 1.56 -20.06
N GLN A 3 20.97 0.61 -20.51
CA GLN A 3 20.66 -0.83 -20.39
C GLN A 3 20.69 -1.37 -18.95
N GLN A 4 21.51 -0.79 -18.07
CA GLN A 4 21.55 -1.17 -16.65
C GLN A 4 20.41 -0.52 -15.86
N LEU A 5 20.05 0.72 -16.17
CA LEU A 5 18.84 1.33 -15.62
C LEU A 5 17.61 0.57 -16.07
N ALA A 6 17.48 0.26 -17.37
CA ALA A 6 16.37 -0.53 -17.90
C ALA A 6 16.24 -1.91 -17.23
N SER A 7 17.34 -2.60 -16.92
CA SER A 7 17.27 -3.90 -16.25
C SER A 7 16.91 -3.81 -14.76
N ILE A 8 17.29 -2.72 -14.07
CA ILE A 8 16.82 -2.42 -12.71
C ILE A 8 15.32 -2.13 -12.73
N PHE A 9 14.84 -1.30 -13.65
CA PHE A 9 13.41 -0.96 -13.76
C PHE A 9 12.54 -2.16 -14.17
N VAL A 10 13.01 -3.01 -15.09
CA VAL A 10 12.30 -4.24 -15.48
C VAL A 10 12.13 -5.20 -14.30
N ASN A 11 13.14 -5.31 -13.42
CA ASN A 11 13.07 -6.16 -12.23
C ASN A 11 12.38 -5.49 -11.03
N ALA A 12 12.40 -4.17 -10.95
CA ALA A 12 11.80 -3.39 -9.85
C ALA A 12 10.36 -2.96 -10.12
N SER A 13 9.76 -3.32 -11.27
CA SER A 13 8.40 -2.95 -11.68
C SER A 13 7.36 -3.18 -10.56
N SER A 14 7.43 -4.31 -9.88
CA SER A 14 6.52 -4.66 -8.77
C SER A 14 6.76 -3.80 -7.52
N LEU A 15 8.03 -3.56 -7.17
CA LEU A 15 8.40 -2.71 -6.04
C LEU A 15 8.01 -1.25 -6.26
N LEU A 16 8.10 -0.75 -7.50
CA LEU A 16 7.67 0.60 -7.86
C LEU A 16 6.16 0.76 -7.75
N LEU A 17 5.39 -0.24 -8.19
CA LEU A 17 3.94 -0.26 -8.04
C LEU A 17 3.51 -0.35 -6.57
N ILE A 18 4.08 -1.28 -5.81
CA ILE A 18 3.79 -1.41 -4.37
C ILE A 18 4.22 -0.13 -3.62
N GLY A 19 5.40 0.41 -3.93
CA GLY A 19 5.92 1.63 -3.33
C GLY A 19 5.08 2.86 -3.66
N GLY A 20 4.64 3.00 -4.92
CA GLY A 20 3.73 4.06 -5.35
C GLY A 20 2.39 3.99 -4.63
N MET A 21 1.81 2.79 -4.51
CA MET A 21 0.59 2.57 -3.73
C MET A 21 0.80 2.87 -2.23
N THR A 22 1.94 2.47 -1.67
CA THR A 22 2.29 2.76 -0.26
C THR A 22 2.38 4.27 -0.03
N ALA A 23 3.02 5.00 -0.93
CA ALA A 23 3.11 6.45 -0.88
C ALA A 23 1.71 7.09 -1.00
N ALA A 24 0.87 6.61 -1.93
CA ALA A 24 -0.50 7.09 -2.08
C ALA A 24 -1.30 6.92 -0.78
N LEU A 25 -1.23 5.74 -0.14
CA LEU A 25 -1.90 5.49 1.14
C LEU A 25 -1.35 6.36 2.27
N LEU A 26 -0.02 6.50 2.36
CA LEU A 26 0.61 7.32 3.39
C LEU A 26 0.18 8.80 3.28
N PHE A 27 0.23 9.38 2.09
CA PHE A 27 -0.20 10.76 1.87
C PHE A 27 -1.72 10.94 2.01
N LEU A 28 -2.50 9.91 1.66
CA LEU A 28 -3.95 9.91 1.91
C LEU A 28 -4.22 9.99 3.42
N GLY A 29 -3.57 9.15 4.22
CA GLY A 29 -3.73 9.17 5.69
C GLY A 29 -3.33 10.52 6.29
N ILE A 30 -2.17 11.05 5.89
CA ILE A 30 -1.72 12.38 6.33
C ILE A 30 -2.73 13.45 5.92
N GLY A 31 -3.15 13.48 4.66
CA GLY A 31 -4.09 14.49 4.14
C GLY A 31 -5.43 14.47 4.88
N LEU A 32 -5.99 13.29 5.13
CA LEU A 32 -7.23 13.15 5.90
C LEU A 32 -7.07 13.64 7.35
N ARG A 33 -5.91 13.37 7.97
CA ARG A 33 -5.61 13.82 9.34
C ARG A 33 -5.49 15.35 9.43
N GLU A 34 -4.75 15.96 8.51
CA GLU A 34 -4.56 17.42 8.51
C GLU A 34 -5.89 18.15 8.22
N ILE A 35 -6.70 17.69 7.27
CA ILE A 35 -8.03 18.27 6.99
C ILE A 35 -8.93 18.21 8.23
N ARG A 36 -8.92 17.07 8.94
CA ARG A 36 -9.69 16.92 10.17
C ARG A 36 -9.21 17.85 11.29
N SER A 37 -7.92 18.17 11.29
CA SER A 37 -7.32 19.14 12.22
C SER A 37 -7.59 20.60 11.83
N GLY A 38 -8.33 20.84 10.75
CA GLY A 38 -8.65 22.18 10.23
C GLY A 38 -7.52 22.82 9.42
N LEU A 39 -6.49 22.05 9.05
CA LEU A 39 -5.31 22.51 8.31
C LEU A 39 -5.52 22.32 6.80
N LEU A 40 -5.40 23.42 6.05
CA LEU A 40 -5.57 23.42 4.58
C LEU A 40 -4.44 22.68 3.86
N GLU A 41 -3.29 22.53 4.51
CA GLU A 41 -2.15 21.72 4.06
C GLU A 41 -2.57 20.28 3.76
N GLY A 42 -3.63 19.78 4.41
CA GLY A 42 -4.20 18.46 4.11
C GLY A 42 -4.66 18.30 2.66
N LEU A 43 -5.13 19.38 2.00
CA LEU A 43 -5.49 19.34 0.57
C LEU A 43 -4.25 19.11 -0.31
N LEU A 44 -3.10 19.67 0.05
CA LEU A 44 -1.84 19.43 -0.65
C LEU A 44 -1.47 17.95 -0.57
N TYR A 45 -1.55 17.36 0.63
CA TYR A 45 -1.26 15.93 0.82
C TYR A 45 -2.25 15.03 0.07
N LEU A 46 -3.53 15.39 0.00
CA LEU A 46 -4.49 14.68 -0.85
C LEU A 46 -4.13 14.79 -2.34
N GLY A 47 -3.68 15.95 -2.79
CA GLY A 47 -3.18 16.14 -4.16
C GLY A 47 -1.98 15.23 -4.47
N VAL A 48 -1.03 15.13 -3.53
CA VAL A 48 0.13 14.21 -3.65
C VAL A 48 -0.32 12.75 -3.64
N ALA A 49 -1.29 12.38 -2.78
CA ALA A 49 -1.85 11.04 -2.76
C ALA A 49 -2.52 10.67 -4.10
N ALA A 50 -3.30 11.60 -4.66
CA ALA A 50 -3.93 11.44 -5.97
C ALA A 50 -2.89 11.31 -7.10
N PHE A 51 -1.80 12.07 -7.04
CA PHE A 51 -0.70 11.97 -7.99
C PHE A 51 -0.04 10.58 -7.96
N PHE A 52 0.26 10.03 -6.77
CA PHE A 52 0.83 8.69 -6.65
C PHE A 52 -0.14 7.60 -7.10
N ALA A 53 -1.43 7.73 -6.75
CA ALA A 53 -2.47 6.81 -7.21
C ALA A 53 -2.60 6.84 -8.75
N ALA A 54 -2.65 8.02 -9.35
CA ALA A 54 -2.72 8.18 -10.81
C ALA A 54 -1.48 7.62 -11.49
N SER A 55 -0.28 7.89 -10.94
CA SER A 55 0.98 7.35 -11.46
C SER A 55 1.03 5.83 -11.37
N HIS A 56 0.50 5.23 -10.30
CA HIS A 56 0.38 3.78 -10.14
C HIS A 56 -0.47 3.15 -11.24
N PHE A 57 -1.66 3.71 -11.49
CA PHE A 57 -2.54 3.20 -12.55
C PHE A 57 -1.99 3.46 -13.96
N TYR A 58 -1.37 4.62 -14.18
CA TYR A 58 -0.70 4.93 -15.43
C TYR A 58 0.43 3.93 -15.72
N TYR A 59 1.23 3.58 -14.71
CA TYR A 59 2.30 2.60 -14.87
C TYR A 59 1.76 1.19 -15.09
N LEU A 60 0.69 0.78 -14.39
CA LEU A 60 -0.02 -0.49 -14.62
C LEU A 60 -0.51 -0.63 -16.07
N TRP A 61 -1.02 0.46 -16.65
CA TRP A 61 -1.52 0.46 -18.03
C TRP A 61 -0.40 0.38 -19.07
N ASN A 62 0.79 0.90 -18.75
CA ASN A 62 1.91 1.03 -19.68
C ASN A 62 3.08 0.08 -19.35
N ILE A 63 2.80 -1.07 -18.74
CA ILE A 63 3.84 -2.06 -18.44
C ILE A 63 4.42 -2.57 -19.77
N PRO A 64 5.76 -2.58 -19.95
CA PRO A 64 6.37 -3.11 -21.17
C PRO A 64 6.04 -4.59 -21.37
N GLU A 65 5.56 -4.96 -22.56
CA GLU A 65 5.12 -6.32 -22.93
C GLU A 65 6.21 -7.39 -22.74
N GLY A 66 7.49 -7.01 -22.80
CA GLY A 66 8.64 -7.90 -22.57
C GLY A 66 9.06 -8.07 -21.11
N SER A 67 8.38 -7.43 -20.15
CA SER A 67 8.74 -7.53 -18.73
C SER A 67 8.22 -8.84 -18.11
N ARG A 68 8.96 -9.41 -17.15
CA ARG A 68 8.51 -10.61 -16.40
C ARG A 68 7.18 -10.39 -15.67
N PHE A 69 6.85 -9.13 -15.39
CA PHE A 69 5.66 -8.72 -14.67
C PHE A 69 4.45 -8.47 -15.59
N ALA A 70 4.65 -8.28 -16.90
CA ALA A 70 3.57 -8.08 -17.86
C ALA A 70 2.62 -9.29 -17.92
N ALA A 71 3.16 -10.52 -17.87
CA ALA A 71 2.35 -11.74 -17.86
C ALA A 71 1.45 -11.84 -16.62
N THR A 72 1.92 -11.37 -15.46
CA THR A 72 1.14 -11.32 -14.22
C THR A 72 0.02 -10.27 -14.29
N VAL A 73 0.25 -9.16 -14.99
CA VAL A 73 -0.72 -8.05 -15.08
C VAL A 73 -1.71 -8.21 -16.24
N ALA A 74 -1.39 -8.99 -17.27
CA ALA A 74 -2.24 -9.17 -18.45
C ALA A 74 -3.64 -9.73 -18.13
N HIS A 75 -3.78 -10.46 -17.03
CA HIS A 75 -5.05 -11.02 -16.55
C HIS A 75 -5.43 -10.50 -15.17
N LEU A 76 -4.91 -9.34 -14.76
CA LEU A 76 -5.14 -8.78 -13.44
C LEU A 76 -6.61 -8.37 -13.30
N ASP A 77 -7.37 -9.12 -12.51
CA ASP A 77 -8.67 -8.66 -12.05
C ASP A 77 -8.53 -7.73 -10.83
N LEU A 78 -9.66 -7.19 -10.35
CA LEU A 78 -9.66 -6.31 -9.19
C LEU A 78 -9.15 -7.03 -7.92
N TRP A 79 -9.50 -8.30 -7.74
CA TRP A 79 -9.18 -9.07 -6.54
C TRP A 79 -7.70 -9.45 -6.49
N ASP A 80 -7.13 -9.79 -7.64
CA ASP A 80 -5.70 -10.00 -7.87
C ASP A 80 -4.94 -8.71 -7.64
N TRP A 81 -5.42 -7.57 -8.16
CA TRP A 81 -4.81 -6.27 -7.90
C TRP A 81 -4.77 -5.96 -6.40
N VAL A 82 -5.89 -6.19 -5.69
CA VAL A 82 -5.94 -5.97 -4.24
C VAL A 82 -4.92 -6.87 -3.53
N THR A 83 -4.83 -8.14 -3.90
CA THR A 83 -3.98 -9.11 -3.20
C THR A 83 -2.48 -8.92 -3.53
N ILE A 84 -2.15 -8.57 -4.77
CA ILE A 84 -0.76 -8.47 -5.26
C ILE A 84 -0.17 -7.09 -5.00
N MET A 85 -0.98 -6.03 -5.01
CA MET A 85 -0.49 -4.64 -4.89
C MET A 85 -0.95 -3.96 -3.60
N PHE A 86 -2.26 -3.94 -3.36
CA PHE A 86 -2.83 -3.20 -2.24
C PHE A 86 -2.45 -3.81 -0.89
N VAL A 87 -2.49 -5.14 -0.76
CA VAL A 87 -2.09 -5.83 0.48
C VAL A 87 -0.63 -5.54 0.87
N PRO A 88 0.38 -5.76 0.00
CA PRO A 88 1.76 -5.40 0.35
C PRO A 88 1.90 -3.94 0.75
N ALA A 89 1.26 -3.02 0.01
CA ALA A 89 1.32 -1.60 0.32
C ALA A 89 0.72 -1.28 1.70
N LEU A 90 -0.40 -1.92 2.05
CA LEU A 90 -1.06 -1.76 3.33
C LEU A 90 -0.21 -2.34 4.48
N ILE A 91 0.40 -3.52 4.29
CA ILE A 91 1.33 -4.11 5.26
C ILE A 91 2.54 -3.19 5.47
N THR A 92 3.16 -2.72 4.38
CA THR A 92 4.30 -1.80 4.46
C THR A 92 3.93 -0.52 5.20
N MET A 93 2.76 0.03 4.93
CA MET A 93 2.25 1.22 5.62
C MET A 93 2.06 0.95 7.14
N PHE A 94 1.42 -0.16 7.53
CA PHE A 94 1.23 -0.52 8.95
C PHE A 94 2.57 -0.62 9.69
N LEU A 95 3.54 -1.31 9.09
CA LEU A 95 4.86 -1.52 9.68
C LEU A 95 5.67 -0.22 9.71
N ALA A 96 5.68 0.56 8.62
CA ALA A 96 6.39 1.82 8.56
C ALA A 96 5.84 2.82 9.59
N ARG A 97 4.52 2.92 9.73
CA ARG A 97 3.90 3.81 10.72
C ARG A 97 4.18 3.34 12.14
N SER A 98 4.07 2.04 12.41
CA SER A 98 4.45 1.46 13.69
C SER A 98 5.88 1.80 14.10
N LEU A 99 6.84 1.74 13.15
CA LEU A 99 8.23 2.12 13.41
C LEU A 99 8.36 3.59 13.80
N VAL A 100 7.66 4.49 13.10
CA VAL A 100 7.63 5.91 13.44
C VAL A 100 7.07 6.13 14.84
N ASP A 101 6.01 5.42 15.22
CA ASP A 101 5.39 5.54 16.54
C ASP A 101 6.30 5.01 17.66
N LEU A 102 7.06 3.93 17.40
CA LEU A 102 8.10 3.45 18.33
C LEU A 102 9.19 4.51 18.54
N VAL A 103 9.65 5.16 17.46
CA VAL A 103 10.63 6.24 17.53
C VAL A 103 10.10 7.43 18.32
N LYS A 104 8.80 7.74 18.19
CA LYS A 104 8.10 8.76 19.00
C LYS A 104 7.74 8.31 20.42
N LEU A 105 8.20 7.12 20.85
CA LEU A 105 7.90 6.52 22.16
C LEU A 105 6.40 6.23 22.41
N GLN A 106 5.57 6.23 21.37
CA GLN A 106 4.15 5.91 21.44
C GLN A 106 3.94 4.39 21.34
N ARG A 107 4.27 3.67 22.43
CA ARG A 107 4.31 2.19 22.42
C ARG A 107 2.97 1.52 22.11
N ARG A 108 1.86 2.04 22.64
CA ARG A 108 0.52 1.44 22.43
C ARG A 108 0.10 1.47 20.94
N PRO A 109 0.03 2.64 20.28
CA PRO A 109 -0.38 2.70 18.88
C PRO A 109 0.62 1.97 17.95
N ALA A 110 1.91 2.00 18.27
CA ALA A 110 2.92 1.22 17.55
C ALA A 110 2.59 -0.29 17.57
N LEU A 111 2.42 -0.88 18.76
CA LEU A 111 2.12 -2.31 18.88
C LEU A 111 0.81 -2.69 18.20
N THR A 112 -0.21 -1.83 18.29
CA THR A 112 -1.49 -2.05 17.60
C THR A 112 -1.31 -2.10 16.08
N ARG A 113 -0.59 -1.13 15.49
CA ARG A 113 -0.32 -1.11 14.05
C ARG A 113 0.56 -2.27 13.60
N MET A 114 1.58 -2.61 14.40
CA MET A 114 2.43 -3.78 14.14
C MET A 114 1.63 -5.08 14.16
N PHE A 115 0.73 -5.24 15.14
CA PHE A 115 -0.14 -6.40 15.23
C PHE A 115 -1.01 -6.53 13.97
N PHE A 116 -1.71 -5.47 13.55
CA PHE A 116 -2.53 -5.50 12.34
C PHE A 116 -1.71 -5.76 11.07
N GLY A 117 -0.52 -5.15 10.93
CA GLY A 117 0.36 -5.42 9.80
C GLY A 117 0.79 -6.89 9.71
N LEU A 118 1.17 -7.48 10.85
CA LEU A 118 1.60 -8.88 10.92
C LEU A 118 0.43 -9.87 10.76
N THR A 119 -0.75 -9.59 11.33
CA THR A 119 -1.90 -10.46 11.16
C THR A 119 -2.41 -10.46 9.71
N LEU A 120 -2.40 -9.31 9.03
CA LEU A 120 -2.73 -9.24 7.62
C LEU A 120 -1.76 -10.08 6.77
N LEU A 121 -0.45 -9.98 7.06
CA LEU A 121 0.57 -10.80 6.42
C LEU A 121 0.26 -12.30 6.62
N CYS A 122 -0.06 -12.70 7.85
CA CYS A 122 -0.43 -14.08 8.15
C CYS A 122 -1.67 -14.54 7.36
N PHE A 123 -2.75 -13.75 7.37
CA PHE A 123 -4.00 -14.10 6.68
C PHE A 123 -3.83 -14.26 5.17
N VAL A 124 -3.05 -13.39 4.54
CA VAL A 124 -2.92 -13.39 3.07
C VAL A 124 -1.89 -14.41 2.57
N TYR A 125 -0.77 -14.55 3.28
CA TYR A 125 0.39 -15.33 2.79
C TYR A 125 0.65 -16.63 3.54
N MET A 126 0.21 -16.79 4.80
CA MET A 126 0.61 -17.95 5.63
C MET A 126 -0.51 -18.97 5.87
N VAL A 127 -1.78 -18.65 5.61
CA VAL A 127 -2.87 -19.63 5.84
C VAL A 127 -2.90 -20.75 4.80
N GLY A 128 -2.39 -20.51 3.59
CA GLY A 128 -2.20 -21.55 2.58
C GLY A 128 -2.57 -21.11 1.16
N ALA A 129 -2.04 -21.84 0.17
CA ALA A 129 -2.29 -21.60 -1.25
C ALA A 129 -3.74 -21.90 -1.69
N THR A 130 -4.49 -22.64 -0.87
CA THR A 130 -5.90 -23.00 -1.13
C THR A 130 -6.89 -21.92 -0.72
N TRP A 131 -6.45 -20.86 -0.02
CA TRP A 131 -7.33 -19.77 0.36
C TRP A 131 -7.70 -18.94 -0.90
N PRO A 132 -9.00 -18.77 -1.20
CA PRO A 132 -9.48 -18.03 -2.37
C PRO A 132 -9.03 -16.55 -2.45
N THR A 133 -8.62 -16.06 -3.62
CA THR A 133 -8.11 -14.68 -3.79
C THR A 133 -9.12 -13.61 -3.40
N ASP A 134 -10.39 -13.80 -3.75
CA ASP A 134 -11.53 -12.97 -3.36
C ASP A 134 -11.63 -12.81 -1.83
N ALA A 135 -11.54 -13.92 -1.09
CA ALA A 135 -11.58 -13.88 0.36
C ALA A 135 -10.37 -13.14 0.97
N LYS A 136 -9.17 -13.27 0.38
CA LYS A 136 -7.97 -12.51 0.80
C LYS A 136 -8.16 -11.01 0.57
N ALA A 137 -8.70 -10.65 -0.58
CA ALA A 137 -8.95 -9.26 -0.94
C ALA A 137 -10.04 -8.62 -0.08
N ILE A 138 -11.10 -9.36 0.28
CA ILE A 138 -12.12 -8.90 1.23
C ILE A 138 -11.49 -8.61 2.60
N VAL A 139 -10.65 -9.51 3.12
CA VAL A 139 -9.91 -9.27 4.38
C VAL A 139 -9.03 -8.02 4.24
N ALA A 140 -8.32 -7.85 3.12
CA ALA A 140 -7.51 -6.67 2.87
C ALA A 140 -8.31 -5.36 2.93
N VAL A 141 -9.52 -5.34 2.35
CA VAL A 141 -10.42 -4.19 2.39
C VAL A 141 -10.84 -3.88 3.83
N PHE A 142 -11.18 -4.89 4.63
CA PHE A 142 -11.46 -4.69 6.06
C PHE A 142 -10.27 -4.07 6.80
N TYR A 143 -9.05 -4.56 6.54
CA TYR A 143 -7.85 -3.98 7.12
C TYR A 143 -7.58 -2.55 6.63
N GLY A 144 -7.98 -2.21 5.40
CA GLY A 144 -7.94 -0.85 4.88
C GLY A 144 -8.85 0.10 5.66
N PHE A 145 -10.06 -0.33 6.02
CA PHE A 145 -10.95 0.43 6.90
C PHE A 145 -10.36 0.56 8.32
N THR A 146 -9.84 -0.53 8.89
CA THR A 146 -9.16 -0.50 10.19
C THR A 146 -7.99 0.47 10.20
N TRP A 147 -7.21 0.53 9.12
CA TRP A 147 -6.13 1.50 8.97
C TRP A 147 -6.66 2.94 9.03
N LEU A 148 -7.69 3.27 8.25
CA LEU A 148 -8.28 4.61 8.25
C LEU A 148 -8.79 5.01 9.64
N ASP A 149 -9.37 4.08 10.39
CA ASP A 149 -9.85 4.35 11.74
C ASP A 149 -8.71 4.52 12.75
N LEU A 150 -7.62 3.78 12.61
CA LEU A 150 -6.41 3.98 13.40
C LEU A 150 -5.71 5.30 13.10
N GLU A 151 -5.76 5.80 11.86
CA GLU A 151 -5.20 7.12 11.54
C GLU A 151 -6.08 8.24 12.14
N LYS A 152 -7.39 8.00 12.26
CA LYS A 152 -8.34 8.92 12.91
C LYS A 152 -8.22 8.93 14.44
N SER A 153 -7.77 7.85 15.07
CA SER A 153 -7.74 7.74 16.55
C SER A 153 -6.52 8.37 17.23
N ASP A 154 -5.53 8.84 16.46
CA ASP A 154 -4.29 9.44 16.99
C ASP A 154 -4.46 10.89 17.53
N HIS A 155 -5.69 11.28 17.90
CA HIS A 155 -6.06 12.55 18.53
C HIS A 155 -6.90 12.30 19.78
#